data_AF-A0AAU8SB55-F1
#
_entry.id   AF-A0AAU8SB55-F1
#
_cell.length_a   1.000
_cell.length_b   1.000
_cell.length_c   1.000
_cell.angle_alpha   90.00
_cell.angle_beta   90.00
_cell.angle_gamma   90.00
#
_symmetry.space_group_name_H-M   'P 1'
#
loop_
_entity.id
_entity.type
_entity.pdbx_description
1 polymer ?
#
loop_
_entity_poly.entity_id
_entity_poly.type
_entity_poly.pdbx_seq_one_letter_code
_entity_poly.pdbx_strand_id
1 'polypeptide(L)'
;MKTPRQPLFWAIVGIPNLICLAYFLLLASPVYVSTASLIVYKPQQSSQSLATMLSGTGGGNSIEGAYIVKDYIGSWDEYRNVAKSVDLPKHYGQGDFVSRYGGLATLFRKNDVALWHYYQNRVNAAIDQNSGIVSLSVQGYSPTAAAAVAERVLQDSVRHIDNMNRQQESDYMKNAVDRRAAIEAKLKSDEAALSAYRVSTGIHDPSELYTSNLALLNSLNEQKTRLASQYDAIVKATPNNPVAQNLRAAMTAIQAKIASTEAEGKTLSRRAARYEALTVARNNDVALLREIETAVQQAQLNAMKNKYYLNIISAPSSPRAPELPRRLEWIAGVFLATLVLWGLLR
;
A
#
# COMPACT_ATOMS: atom_id res chain seq x y z
N MET A 1 -36.18 72.11 -22.20
CA MET A 1 -35.64 71.28 -23.31
C MET A 1 -35.50 69.85 -22.83
N LYS A 2 -35.88 68.92 -23.71
CA LYS A 2 -36.24 67.53 -23.41
C LYS A 2 -35.03 66.69 -22.96
N THR A 3 -35.31 65.86 -21.96
CA THR A 3 -34.53 64.80 -21.34
C THR A 3 -33.72 63.90 -22.31
N PRO A 4 -32.38 63.85 -22.22
CA PRO A 4 -31.59 62.74 -22.74
C PRO A 4 -31.47 61.58 -21.72
N ARG A 5 -32.37 61.52 -20.72
CA ARG A 5 -32.37 60.49 -19.66
C ARG A 5 -33.11 59.21 -20.05
N GLN A 6 -34.03 59.28 -21.00
CA GLN A 6 -34.79 58.13 -21.50
C GLN A 6 -33.96 57.13 -22.34
N PRO A 7 -33.08 57.54 -23.28
CA PRO A 7 -32.27 56.57 -24.03
C PRO A 7 -31.26 55.86 -23.12
N LEU A 8 -30.70 56.55 -22.12
CA LEU A 8 -29.75 55.96 -21.18
C LEU A 8 -30.41 54.89 -20.29
N PHE A 9 -31.64 55.14 -19.81
CA PHE A 9 -32.39 54.15 -19.05
C PHE A 9 -32.73 52.90 -19.88
N TRP A 10 -33.19 53.09 -21.12
CA TRP A 10 -33.48 51.96 -22.02
C TRP A 10 -32.23 51.19 -22.43
N ALA A 11 -31.09 51.87 -22.63
CA ALA A 11 -29.82 51.21 -22.95
C ALA A 11 -29.26 50.39 -21.78
N ILE A 12 -29.40 50.88 -20.54
CA ILE A 12 -28.79 50.27 -19.35
C ILE A 12 -29.72 49.24 -18.69
N VAL A 13 -31.02 49.55 -18.60
CA VAL A 13 -31.98 48.72 -17.88
C VAL A 13 -32.88 47.98 -18.86
N GLY A 14 -33.47 48.68 -19.82
CA GLY A 14 -34.47 48.09 -20.72
C GLY A 14 -33.92 46.95 -21.58
N ILE A 15 -32.90 47.23 -22.39
CA ILE A 15 -32.32 46.28 -23.36
C ILE A 15 -31.71 45.06 -22.66
N PRO A 16 -30.84 45.20 -21.63
CA PRO A 16 -30.24 44.03 -20.97
C PRO A 16 -31.27 43.14 -20.26
N ASN A 17 -32.30 43.71 -19.63
CA ASN A 17 -33.36 42.92 -19.01
C ASN A 17 -34.23 42.21 -20.05
N LEU A 18 -34.56 42.87 -21.17
CA LEU A 18 -35.36 42.26 -22.24
C LEU A 18 -34.59 41.08 -22.87
N ILE A 19 -33.29 41.24 -23.13
CA ILE A 19 -32.41 40.17 -23.61
C ILE A 19 -32.34 39.02 -22.58
N CYS A 20 -32.15 39.34 -21.30
CA CYS A 20 -32.11 38.35 -20.22
C CYS A 20 -33.42 37.56 -20.15
N LEU A 21 -34.55 38.24 -20.20
CA LEU A 21 -35.88 37.66 -20.13
C LEU A 21 -36.16 36.77 -21.35
N ALA A 22 -35.83 37.24 -22.56
CA ALA A 22 -35.94 36.45 -23.79
C ALA A 22 -35.06 35.18 -23.73
N TYR A 23 -33.82 35.30 -23.24
CA TYR A 23 -32.92 34.16 -23.12
C TYR A 23 -33.41 33.12 -22.11
N PHE A 24 -33.69 33.53 -20.87
CA PHE A 24 -34.04 32.57 -19.81
C PHE A 24 -35.44 31.95 -19.96
N LEU A 25 -36.37 32.62 -20.64
CA LEU A 25 -37.71 32.07 -20.90
C LEU A 25 -37.76 31.19 -22.15
N LEU A 26 -37.10 31.58 -23.24
CA LEU A 26 -37.28 30.93 -24.55
C LEU A 26 -36.11 30.03 -24.97
N LEU A 27 -34.87 30.37 -24.61
CA LEU A 27 -33.67 29.73 -25.16
C LEU A 27 -32.94 28.84 -24.15
N ALA A 28 -32.97 29.19 -22.86
CA ALA A 28 -32.20 28.50 -21.83
C ALA A 28 -32.66 27.05 -21.66
N SER A 29 -31.75 26.11 -21.95
CA SER A 29 -32.04 24.68 -21.83
C SER A 29 -32.17 24.26 -20.36
N PRO A 30 -33.12 23.36 -20.04
CA PRO A 30 -33.22 22.77 -18.72
C PRO A 30 -31.98 21.90 -18.43
N VAL A 31 -31.43 22.04 -17.23
CA VAL A 31 -30.29 21.27 -16.74
C VAL A 31 -30.74 20.46 -15.51
N TYR A 32 -30.53 19.16 -15.60
CA TYR A 32 -30.82 18.16 -14.57
C TYR A 32 -29.54 17.85 -13.80
N VAL A 33 -29.66 17.68 -12.48
CA VAL A 33 -28.52 17.43 -11.60
C VAL A 33 -28.71 16.08 -10.90
N SER A 34 -27.90 15.10 -11.27
CA SER A 34 -27.84 13.82 -10.57
C SER A 34 -26.87 13.94 -9.40
N THR A 35 -27.36 13.64 -8.20
CA THR A 35 -26.58 13.69 -6.96
C THR A 35 -26.34 12.30 -6.40
N ALA A 36 -25.14 12.07 -5.85
CA ALA A 36 -24.78 10.87 -5.11
C ALA A 36 -23.89 11.26 -3.92
N SER A 37 -23.94 10.50 -2.83
CA SER A 37 -23.13 10.74 -1.64
C SER A 37 -22.34 9.49 -1.30
N LEU A 38 -21.06 9.66 -1.02
CA LEU A 38 -20.15 8.59 -0.61
C LEU A 38 -19.28 9.06 0.55
N ILE A 39 -18.78 8.10 1.33
CA ILE A 39 -17.80 8.36 2.38
C ILE A 39 -16.60 7.44 2.19
N VAL A 40 -15.41 8.01 2.34
CA VAL A 40 -14.15 7.26 2.35
C VAL A 40 -13.58 7.35 3.75
N TYR A 41 -13.21 6.22 4.34
CA TYR A 41 -12.62 6.19 5.68
C TYR A 41 -11.57 5.08 5.81
N LYS A 42 -10.61 5.29 6.70
CA LYS A 42 -9.66 4.25 7.14
C LYS A 42 -10.14 3.67 8.47
N PRO A 43 -10.24 2.34 8.64
CA PRO A 43 -10.65 1.75 9.91
C PRO A 43 -9.54 1.96 10.93
N GLN A 44 -9.90 2.44 12.11
CA GLN A 44 -8.96 2.58 13.20
C GLN A 44 -8.99 1.33 14.08
N GLN A 45 -7.82 0.70 14.26
CA GLN A 45 -7.66 -0.37 15.24
C GLN A 45 -7.01 0.22 16.51
N SER A 46 -7.88 0.62 17.44
CA SER A 46 -7.69 0.75 18.90
C SER A 46 -7.12 2.03 19.54
N SER A 47 -7.64 2.27 20.77
CA SER A 47 -7.34 3.27 21.80
C SER A 47 -7.42 4.74 21.40
N GLN A 48 -8.63 5.25 21.16
CA GLN A 48 -8.87 6.66 21.43
C GLN A 48 -8.61 6.90 22.92
N SER A 49 -7.54 7.65 23.23
CA SER A 49 -7.40 8.28 24.53
C SER A 49 -8.69 9.06 24.81
N LEU A 50 -9.20 8.97 26.04
CA LEU A 50 -10.38 9.72 26.48
C LEU A 50 -10.22 11.23 26.19
N ALA A 51 -8.98 11.73 26.16
CA ALA A 51 -8.64 13.10 25.79
C ALA A 51 -8.98 13.45 24.32
N THR A 52 -8.85 12.51 23.38
CA THR A 52 -9.15 12.72 21.96
C THR A 52 -10.66 12.63 21.66
N MET A 53 -11.41 11.90 22.49
CA MET A 53 -12.88 11.95 22.45
C MET A 53 -13.40 13.25 23.06
N LEU A 54 -12.78 13.75 24.14
CA LEU A 54 -13.16 15.00 24.79
C LEU A 54 -12.87 16.24 23.92
N SER A 55 -11.86 16.17 23.03
CA SER A 55 -11.50 17.28 22.13
C SER A 55 -12.37 17.39 20.88
N GLY A 56 -13.26 16.43 20.60
CA GLY A 56 -14.16 16.46 19.43
C GLY A 56 -13.47 16.33 18.07
N THR A 57 -12.16 16.05 18.03
CA THR A 57 -11.32 16.05 16.81
C THR A 57 -11.28 14.70 16.08
N GLY A 58 -12.21 13.79 16.36
CA GLY A 58 -12.22 12.42 15.83
C GLY A 58 -12.51 12.26 14.32
N GLY A 59 -12.73 13.35 13.58
CA GLY A 59 -13.13 13.33 12.16
C GLY A 59 -12.00 13.33 11.11
N GLY A 60 -10.72 13.41 11.52
CA GLY A 60 -9.61 13.66 10.58
C GLY A 60 -9.36 12.59 9.51
N ASN A 61 -9.75 11.33 9.74
CA ASN A 61 -9.33 10.20 8.89
C ASN A 61 -10.21 9.95 7.65
N SER A 62 -11.40 10.55 7.57
CA SER A 62 -12.26 10.46 6.37
C SER A 62 -11.94 11.55 5.34
N ILE A 63 -11.37 12.67 5.79
CA ILE A 63 -11.12 13.85 4.96
C ILE A 63 -10.04 13.56 3.91
N GLU A 64 -8.93 12.90 4.27
CA GLU A 64 -7.88 12.52 3.29
C GLU A 64 -8.44 11.67 2.15
N GLY A 65 -9.22 10.63 2.49
CA GLY A 65 -9.85 9.76 1.51
C GLY A 65 -10.85 10.50 0.61
N ALA A 66 -11.58 11.47 1.18
CA ALA A 66 -12.49 12.33 0.44
C ALA A 66 -11.76 13.20 -0.60
N TYR A 67 -10.60 13.75 -0.27
CA TYR A 67 -9.77 14.51 -1.22
C TYR A 67 -9.22 13.63 -2.35
N ILE A 68 -8.76 12.41 -2.04
CA ILE A 68 -8.29 11.46 -3.06
C ILE A 68 -9.39 11.19 -4.10
N VAL A 69 -10.62 10.93 -3.65
CA VAL A 69 -11.74 10.69 -4.57
C VAL A 69 -12.11 11.96 -5.34
N LYS A 70 -12.15 13.13 -4.69
CA LYS A 70 -12.43 14.40 -5.36
C LYS A 70 -11.42 14.69 -6.48
N ASP A 71 -10.13 14.54 -6.21
CA ASP A 71 -9.07 14.80 -7.18
C ASP A 71 -9.12 13.77 -8.33
N TYR A 72 -9.42 12.52 -8.02
CA TYR A 72 -9.66 11.48 -9.03
C TYR A 72 -10.85 11.82 -9.94
N ILE A 73 -11.99 12.24 -9.37
CA ILE A 73 -13.20 12.61 -10.13
C ILE A 73 -12.93 13.73 -11.15
N GLY A 74 -12.10 14.71 -10.77
CA GLY A 74 -11.70 15.83 -11.63
C GLY A 74 -10.53 15.53 -12.58
N SER A 75 -9.92 14.34 -12.48
CA SER A 75 -8.71 13.97 -13.22
C SER A 75 -8.99 13.74 -14.72
N TRP A 76 -7.92 13.80 -15.51
CA TRP A 76 -7.97 13.45 -16.93
C TRP A 76 -8.31 11.97 -17.16
N ASP A 77 -7.80 11.08 -16.30
CA ASP A 77 -8.02 9.65 -16.42
C ASP A 77 -9.49 9.28 -16.22
N GLU A 78 -10.15 9.88 -15.22
CA GLU A 78 -11.58 9.67 -14.99
C GLU A 78 -12.42 10.18 -16.16
N TYR A 79 -12.16 11.41 -16.62
CA TYR A 79 -12.79 11.95 -17.82
C TYR A 79 -12.68 10.98 -19.01
N ARG A 80 -11.48 10.44 -19.27
CA ARG A 80 -11.24 9.49 -20.36
C ARG A 80 -11.99 8.18 -20.14
N ASN A 81 -12.09 7.70 -18.91
CA ASN A 81 -12.81 6.47 -18.58
C ASN A 81 -14.32 6.63 -18.78
N VAL A 82 -14.89 7.76 -18.36
CA VAL A 82 -16.29 8.11 -18.62
C VAL A 82 -16.54 8.26 -20.12
N ALA A 83 -15.68 9.00 -20.84
CA ALA A 83 -15.82 9.24 -22.29
C ALA A 83 -15.79 7.96 -23.13
N LYS A 84 -15.13 6.89 -22.65
CA LYS A 84 -15.13 5.57 -23.32
C LYS A 84 -16.46 4.84 -23.21
N SER A 85 -17.29 5.16 -22.21
CA SER A 85 -18.51 4.41 -21.89
C SER A 85 -19.78 5.21 -22.08
N VAL A 86 -19.66 6.54 -22.06
CA VAL A 86 -20.74 7.48 -22.30
C VAL A 86 -20.27 8.45 -23.38
N ASP A 87 -21.09 8.64 -24.42
CA ASP A 87 -20.80 9.57 -25.52
C ASP A 87 -21.00 11.03 -25.05
N LEU A 88 -20.03 11.52 -24.28
CA LEU A 88 -20.03 12.86 -23.68
C LEU A 88 -20.26 13.99 -24.71
N PRO A 89 -19.60 13.99 -25.90
CA PRO A 89 -19.87 15.01 -26.93
C PRO A 89 -21.34 15.07 -27.33
N LYS A 90 -21.98 13.90 -27.53
CA LYS A 90 -23.38 13.82 -27.92
C LYS A 90 -24.31 14.28 -26.81
N HIS A 91 -24.06 13.87 -25.56
CA HIS A 91 -24.90 14.25 -24.43
C HIS A 91 -24.81 15.73 -24.08
N TYR A 92 -23.60 16.29 -24.05
CA TYR A 92 -23.39 17.70 -23.75
C TYR A 92 -23.66 18.63 -24.95
N GLY A 93 -23.82 18.08 -26.15
CA GLY A 93 -24.23 18.83 -27.34
C GLY A 93 -25.73 19.17 -27.40
N GLN A 94 -26.57 18.56 -26.54
CA GLN A 94 -28.03 18.73 -26.54
C GLN A 94 -28.52 20.06 -25.94
N GLY A 95 -27.65 20.82 -25.29
CA GLY A 95 -28.00 22.11 -24.71
C GLY A 95 -28.24 23.21 -25.75
N ASP A 96 -28.56 24.40 -25.25
CA ASP A 96 -28.72 25.59 -26.08
C ASP A 96 -27.37 26.10 -26.62
N PHE A 97 -27.43 27.00 -27.60
CA PHE A 97 -26.26 27.53 -28.29
C PHE A 97 -25.20 28.13 -27.35
N VAL A 98 -25.60 28.69 -26.21
CA VAL A 98 -24.69 29.31 -25.26
C VAL A 98 -24.07 28.25 -24.36
N SER A 99 -24.88 27.39 -23.73
CA SER A 99 -24.39 26.52 -22.66
C SER A 99 -23.82 25.16 -23.13
N ARG A 100 -24.17 24.70 -24.34
CA ARG A 100 -23.76 23.37 -24.83
C ARG A 100 -22.27 23.24 -25.08
N TYR A 101 -21.80 21.99 -25.09
CA TYR A 101 -20.47 21.67 -25.62
C TYR A 101 -20.37 22.01 -27.10
N GLY A 102 -19.29 22.70 -27.50
CA GLY A 102 -19.12 23.26 -28.84
C GLY A 102 -19.94 24.55 -29.09
N GLY A 103 -20.59 25.08 -28.06
CA GLY A 103 -21.28 26.38 -28.06
C GLY A 103 -20.39 27.52 -27.59
N LEU A 104 -21.01 28.64 -27.20
CA LEU A 104 -20.32 29.85 -26.74
C LEU A 104 -19.50 29.59 -25.45
N ALA A 105 -20.01 28.77 -24.53
CA ALA A 105 -19.34 28.42 -23.27
C ALA A 105 -17.97 27.77 -23.47
N THR A 106 -17.78 27.07 -24.60
CA THR A 106 -16.50 26.45 -24.99
C THR A 106 -15.75 27.23 -26.07
N LEU A 107 -16.17 28.47 -26.35
CA LEU A 107 -15.64 29.29 -27.46
C LEU A 107 -15.65 28.55 -28.81
N PHE A 108 -16.73 27.78 -29.06
CA PHE A 108 -16.91 26.94 -30.26
C PHE A 108 -15.85 25.85 -30.47
N ARG A 109 -15.00 25.56 -29.46
CA ARG A 109 -13.99 24.51 -29.52
C ARG A 109 -14.62 23.14 -29.34
N LYS A 110 -14.19 22.17 -30.15
CA LYS A 110 -14.64 20.78 -30.13
C LYS A 110 -13.49 19.78 -29.97
N ASN A 111 -12.44 20.16 -29.25
CA ASN A 111 -11.31 19.29 -28.95
C ASN A 111 -11.47 18.60 -27.59
N ASP A 112 -10.64 17.61 -27.32
CA ASP A 112 -10.69 16.81 -26.09
C ASP A 112 -10.44 17.65 -24.84
N VAL A 113 -9.52 18.62 -24.91
CA VAL A 113 -9.20 19.50 -23.76
C VAL A 113 -10.39 20.40 -23.42
N ALA A 114 -11.10 20.95 -24.42
CA ALA A 114 -12.32 21.70 -24.16
C ALA A 114 -13.43 20.82 -23.58
N LEU A 115 -13.53 19.56 -24.01
CA LEU A 115 -14.50 18.61 -23.46
C LEU A 115 -14.16 18.23 -22.02
N TRP A 116 -12.88 18.06 -21.68
CA TRP A 116 -12.43 17.82 -20.31
C TRP A 116 -12.75 18.99 -19.38
N HIS A 117 -12.43 20.23 -19.77
CA HIS A 117 -12.81 21.41 -18.97
C HIS A 117 -14.34 21.54 -18.85
N TYR A 118 -15.07 21.21 -19.91
CA TYR A 118 -16.53 21.17 -19.85
C TYR A 118 -17.03 20.11 -18.87
N TYR A 119 -16.42 18.92 -18.87
CA TYR A 119 -16.69 17.85 -17.91
C TYR A 119 -16.40 18.30 -16.48
N GLN A 120 -15.25 18.94 -16.20
CA GLN A 120 -14.90 19.44 -14.86
C GLN A 120 -15.89 20.49 -14.33
N ASN A 121 -16.50 21.27 -15.22
CA ASN A 121 -17.54 22.24 -14.85
C ASN A 121 -18.90 21.58 -14.57
N ARG A 122 -19.17 20.42 -15.18
CA ARG A 122 -20.45 19.69 -15.07
C ARG A 122 -20.44 18.61 -14.01
N VAL A 123 -19.27 18.07 -13.68
CA VAL A 123 -19.06 17.03 -12.67
C VAL A 123 -18.30 17.65 -11.52
N ASN A 124 -18.97 17.83 -10.39
CA ASN A 124 -18.40 18.43 -9.19
C ASN A 124 -18.47 17.45 -8.02
N ALA A 125 -17.42 17.41 -7.21
CA ALA A 125 -17.37 16.68 -5.96
C ALA A 125 -17.12 17.67 -4.81
N ALA A 126 -18.14 17.90 -3.99
CA ALA A 126 -18.06 18.73 -2.81
C ALA A 126 -17.76 17.86 -1.58
N ILE A 127 -16.86 18.32 -0.71
CA ILE A 127 -16.51 17.62 0.53
C ILE A 127 -17.11 18.42 1.68
N ASP A 128 -17.93 17.77 2.50
CA ASP A 128 -18.32 18.30 3.80
C ASP A 128 -17.16 18.06 4.79
N GLN A 129 -16.52 19.14 5.24
CA GLN A 129 -15.35 19.07 6.12
C GLN A 129 -15.68 18.50 7.51
N ASN A 130 -16.95 18.54 7.93
CA ASN A 130 -17.36 18.04 9.24
C ASN A 130 -17.62 16.53 9.22
N SER A 131 -18.29 16.04 8.17
CA SER A 131 -18.68 14.63 8.05
C SER A 131 -17.71 13.79 7.21
N GLY A 132 -16.86 14.43 6.38
CA GLY A 132 -16.04 13.76 5.38
C GLY A 132 -16.83 13.15 4.22
N ILE A 133 -18.12 13.49 4.11
CA ILE A 133 -18.99 13.02 3.02
C ILE A 133 -18.63 13.76 1.73
N VAL A 134 -18.42 13.00 0.67
CA VAL A 134 -18.26 13.50 -0.70
C VAL A 134 -19.63 13.47 -1.37
N SER A 135 -20.12 14.65 -1.74
CA SER A 135 -21.32 14.83 -2.55
C SER A 135 -20.92 15.03 -4.01
N LEU A 136 -21.17 14.01 -4.82
CA LEU A 136 -21.03 14.05 -6.27
C LEU A 136 -22.29 14.69 -6.88
N SER A 137 -22.08 15.70 -7.71
CA SER A 137 -23.13 16.40 -8.46
C SER A 137 -22.76 16.42 -9.93
N VAL A 138 -23.56 15.77 -10.76
CA VAL A 138 -23.38 15.70 -12.21
C VAL A 138 -24.53 16.40 -12.90
N GLN A 139 -24.18 17.41 -13.69
CA GLN A 139 -25.13 18.20 -14.46
C GLN A 139 -25.23 17.67 -15.88
N GLY A 140 -26.45 17.54 -16.41
CA GLY A 140 -26.69 17.15 -17.80
C GLY A 140 -27.99 17.74 -18.35
N TYR A 141 -28.14 17.73 -19.67
CA TYR A 141 -29.36 18.23 -20.35
C TYR A 141 -30.50 17.20 -20.39
N SER A 142 -30.21 15.96 -19.99
CA SER A 142 -31.19 14.89 -19.84
C SER A 142 -31.01 14.22 -18.47
N PRO A 143 -32.10 13.86 -17.77
CA PRO A 143 -32.02 13.19 -16.48
C PRO A 143 -31.33 11.82 -16.60
N THR A 144 -31.57 11.08 -17.69
CA THR A 144 -30.94 9.78 -17.91
C THR A 144 -29.45 9.90 -18.19
N ALA A 145 -29.03 10.94 -18.92
CA ALA A 145 -27.63 11.19 -19.21
C ALA A 145 -26.86 11.62 -17.95
N ALA A 146 -27.44 12.52 -17.13
CA ALA A 146 -26.85 12.95 -15.87
C ALA A 146 -26.67 11.77 -14.90
N ALA A 147 -27.69 10.91 -14.78
CA ALA A 147 -27.64 9.72 -13.95
C ALA A 147 -26.59 8.71 -14.46
N ALA A 148 -26.54 8.45 -15.77
CA ALA A 148 -25.57 7.52 -16.36
C ALA A 148 -24.11 7.97 -16.15
N VAL A 149 -23.83 9.27 -16.29
CA VAL A 149 -22.50 9.83 -16.02
C VAL A 149 -22.18 9.73 -14.52
N ALA A 150 -23.12 10.08 -13.63
CA ALA A 150 -22.90 9.99 -12.19
C ALA A 150 -22.66 8.55 -11.71
N GLU A 151 -23.43 7.59 -12.23
CA GLU A 151 -23.23 6.17 -11.95
C GLU A 151 -21.86 5.69 -12.42
N ARG A 152 -21.45 6.11 -13.62
CA ARG A 152 -20.14 5.76 -14.12
C ARG A 152 -19.01 6.31 -13.25
N VAL A 153 -19.08 7.59 -12.90
CA VAL A 153 -18.08 8.25 -12.05
C VAL A 153 -17.99 7.59 -10.67
N LEU A 154 -19.14 7.19 -10.11
CA LEU A 154 -19.17 6.48 -8.85
C LEU A 154 -18.50 5.10 -8.94
N GLN A 155 -18.82 4.32 -9.98
CA GLN A 155 -18.20 3.01 -10.20
C GLN A 155 -16.69 3.10 -10.41
N ASP A 156 -16.23 4.07 -11.19
CA ASP A 156 -14.80 4.24 -11.45
C ASP A 156 -14.07 4.75 -10.21
N SER A 157 -14.70 5.59 -9.37
CA SER A 157 -14.17 6.00 -8.06
C SER A 157 -13.97 4.81 -7.11
N VAL A 158 -14.95 3.88 -7.06
CA VAL A 158 -14.84 2.64 -6.28
C VAL A 158 -13.67 1.79 -6.78
N ARG A 159 -13.58 1.58 -8.10
CA ARG A 159 -12.48 0.82 -8.71
C ARG A 159 -11.13 1.46 -8.48
N HIS A 160 -11.04 2.79 -8.51
CA HIS A 160 -9.80 3.51 -8.27
C HIS A 160 -9.27 3.27 -6.85
N ILE A 161 -10.12 3.44 -5.84
CA ILE A 161 -9.73 3.17 -4.44
C ILE A 161 -9.36 1.71 -4.24
N ASP A 162 -10.10 0.77 -4.83
CA ASP A 162 -9.81 -0.66 -4.75
C ASP A 162 -8.48 -1.05 -5.42
N ASN A 163 -8.19 -0.48 -6.60
CA ASN A 163 -6.89 -0.63 -7.27
C ASN A 163 -5.74 -0.05 -6.43
N MET A 164 -5.93 1.16 -5.89
CA MET A 164 -4.94 1.82 -5.04
C MET A 164 -4.65 0.98 -3.79
N ASN A 165 -5.68 0.45 -3.14
CA ASN A 165 -5.54 -0.43 -1.98
C ASN A 165 -4.78 -1.71 -2.32
N ARG A 166 -5.10 -2.37 -3.45
CA ARG A 166 -4.37 -3.57 -3.91
C ARG A 166 -2.89 -3.28 -4.16
N GLN A 167 -2.61 -2.14 -4.81
CA GLN A 167 -1.25 -1.73 -5.08
C GLN A 167 -0.48 -1.48 -3.77
N GLN A 168 -1.06 -0.72 -2.84
CA GLN A 168 -0.47 -0.46 -1.54
C GLN A 168 -0.24 -1.75 -0.74
N GLU A 169 -1.22 -2.66 -0.72
CA GLU A 169 -1.08 -3.97 -0.06
C GLU A 169 0.09 -4.77 -0.63
N SER A 170 0.22 -4.81 -1.96
CA SER A 170 1.36 -5.43 -2.62
C SER A 170 2.68 -4.76 -2.23
N ASP A 171 2.74 -3.43 -2.18
CA ASP A 171 3.96 -2.68 -1.87
C ASP A 171 4.40 -2.89 -0.41
N TYR A 172 3.46 -2.96 0.54
CA TYR A 172 3.76 -3.30 1.93
C TYR A 172 4.32 -4.73 2.07
N MET A 173 3.80 -5.67 1.30
CA MET A 173 4.13 -7.09 1.43
C MET A 173 5.36 -7.52 0.65
N LYS A 174 5.62 -6.89 -0.50
CA LYS A 174 6.63 -7.32 -1.48
C LYS A 174 8.00 -7.57 -0.84
N ASN A 175 8.53 -6.57 -0.15
CA ASN A 175 9.86 -6.66 0.45
C ASN A 175 9.97 -7.78 1.50
N ALA A 176 8.92 -7.99 2.30
CA ALA A 176 8.92 -9.01 3.35
C ALA A 176 8.78 -10.42 2.75
N VAL A 177 7.94 -10.59 1.73
CA VAL A 177 7.75 -11.86 1.02
C VAL A 177 8.99 -12.24 0.23
N ASP A 178 9.61 -11.31 -0.49
CA ASP A 178 10.83 -11.54 -1.27
C ASP A 178 12.00 -11.95 -0.36
N ARG A 179 12.14 -11.28 0.79
CA ARG A 179 13.15 -11.65 1.81
C ARG A 179 12.89 -13.03 2.39
N ARG A 180 11.62 -13.38 2.68
CA ARG A 180 11.26 -14.70 3.18
C ARG A 180 11.66 -15.79 2.20
N ALA A 181 11.30 -15.64 0.93
CA ALA A 181 11.66 -16.60 -0.11
C ALA A 181 13.18 -16.75 -0.26
N ALA A 182 13.94 -15.66 -0.17
CA ALA A 182 15.40 -15.70 -0.22
C ALA A 182 16.01 -16.49 0.96
N ILE A 183 15.53 -16.28 2.19
CA ILE A 183 16.01 -16.99 3.37
C ILE A 183 15.54 -18.45 3.39
N GLU A 184 14.32 -18.75 2.96
CA GLU A 184 13.85 -20.13 2.78
C GLU A 184 14.75 -20.91 1.80
N ALA A 185 15.12 -20.30 0.67
CA ALA A 185 16.01 -20.91 -0.30
C ALA A 185 17.42 -21.13 0.26
N LYS A 186 17.94 -20.15 1.02
CA LYS A 186 19.25 -20.25 1.68
C LYS A 186 19.26 -21.33 2.76
N LEU A 187 18.26 -21.37 3.64
CA LEU A 187 18.10 -22.39 4.67
C LEU A 187 18.07 -23.80 4.05
N LYS A 188 17.34 -23.97 2.95
CA LYS A 188 17.31 -25.24 2.20
C LYS A 188 18.69 -25.65 1.68
N SER A 189 19.48 -24.68 1.20
CA SER A 189 20.87 -24.91 0.77
C SER A 189 21.76 -25.32 1.94
N ASP A 190 21.65 -24.65 3.08
CA ASP A 190 22.45 -24.94 4.28
C ASP A 190 22.08 -26.32 4.88
N GLU A 191 20.80 -26.68 4.90
CA GLU A 191 20.35 -28.02 5.31
C GLU A 191 20.85 -29.11 4.35
N ALA A 192 20.85 -28.85 3.04
CA ALA A 192 21.42 -29.77 2.06
C ALA A 192 22.94 -29.94 2.22
N ALA A 193 23.67 -28.84 2.50
CA ALA A 193 25.10 -28.87 2.77
C ALA A 193 25.42 -29.66 4.05
N LEU A 194 24.65 -29.48 5.11
CA LEU A 194 24.79 -30.23 6.36
C LEU A 194 24.50 -31.72 6.14
N SER A 195 23.45 -32.05 5.38
CA SER A 195 23.12 -33.43 5.01
C SER A 195 24.23 -34.10 4.19
N ALA A 196 24.71 -33.43 3.12
CA ALA A 196 25.81 -33.92 2.30
C ALA A 196 27.11 -34.11 3.11
N TYR A 197 27.36 -33.22 4.07
CA TYR A 197 28.50 -33.34 4.96
C TYR A 197 28.39 -34.58 5.87
N ARG A 198 27.22 -34.84 6.46
CA ARG A 198 26.97 -36.06 7.26
C ARG A 198 27.12 -37.34 6.43
N VAL A 199 26.57 -37.34 5.22
CA VAL A 199 26.71 -38.49 4.29
C VAL A 199 28.17 -38.73 3.92
N SER A 200 28.93 -37.69 3.57
CA SER A 200 30.34 -37.84 3.16
C SER A 200 31.28 -38.26 4.29
N THR A 201 30.96 -37.88 5.53
CA THR A 201 31.77 -38.24 6.70
C THR A 201 31.34 -39.54 7.37
N GLY A 202 30.11 -40.02 7.10
CA GLY A 202 29.52 -41.18 7.76
C GLY A 202 29.26 -40.97 9.27
N ILE A 203 29.38 -39.73 9.73
CA ILE A 203 29.33 -39.35 11.14
C ILE A 203 28.14 -38.42 11.34
N HIS A 204 27.28 -38.75 12.31
CA HIS A 204 26.12 -37.93 12.65
C HIS A 204 26.52 -36.61 13.33
N ASP A 205 27.39 -36.70 14.34
CA ASP A 205 27.93 -35.58 15.10
C ASP A 205 29.47 -35.72 15.31
N PRO A 206 30.29 -35.02 14.50
CA PRO A 206 31.74 -35.05 14.66
C PRO A 206 32.25 -34.39 15.94
N SER A 207 31.49 -33.49 16.55
CA SER A 207 31.85 -32.81 17.81
C SER A 207 31.74 -33.78 18.99
N GLU A 208 30.69 -34.60 19.01
CA GLU A 208 30.53 -35.66 20.01
C GLU A 208 31.63 -36.73 19.89
N LEU A 209 31.95 -37.15 18.65
CA LEU A 209 33.06 -38.08 18.41
C LEU A 209 34.42 -37.51 18.79
N TYR A 210 34.67 -36.22 18.52
CA TYR A 210 35.91 -35.57 18.93
C TYR A 210 36.05 -35.56 20.46
N THR A 211 34.99 -35.22 21.18
CA THR A 211 34.95 -35.28 22.66
C THR A 211 35.21 -36.69 23.17
N SER A 212 34.63 -37.70 22.54
CA SER A 212 34.86 -39.11 22.87
C SER A 212 36.32 -39.55 22.62
N ASN A 213 36.93 -39.07 21.53
CA ASN A 213 38.33 -39.33 21.21
C ASN A 213 39.29 -38.68 22.22
N LEU A 214 39.01 -37.45 22.69
CA LEU A 214 39.75 -36.80 23.76
C LEU A 214 39.66 -37.58 25.09
N ALA A 215 38.47 -38.12 25.42
CA ALA A 215 38.30 -38.97 26.59
C ALA A 215 39.13 -40.26 26.50
N LEU A 216 39.14 -40.91 25.32
CA LEU A 216 39.98 -42.08 25.06
C LEU A 216 41.47 -41.74 25.18
N LEU A 217 41.90 -40.60 24.62
CA LEU A 217 43.28 -40.13 24.69
C LEU A 217 43.72 -39.91 26.15
N ASN A 218 42.87 -39.31 26.97
CA ASN A 218 43.12 -39.13 28.40
C ASN A 218 43.26 -40.48 29.12
N SER A 219 42.37 -41.44 28.84
CA SER A 219 42.43 -42.80 29.41
C SER A 219 43.71 -43.54 29.03
N LEU A 220 44.14 -43.45 27.76
CA LEU A 220 45.38 -44.07 27.29
C LEU A 220 46.62 -43.43 27.94
N ASN A 221 46.64 -42.11 28.10
CA ASN A 221 47.70 -41.41 28.81
C ASN A 221 47.78 -41.83 30.28
N GLU A 222 46.65 -41.98 30.95
CA GLU A 222 46.60 -42.49 32.33
C GLU A 222 47.15 -43.93 32.42
N GLN A 223 46.74 -44.82 31.51
CA GLN A 223 47.27 -46.18 31.44
C GLN A 223 48.78 -46.22 31.21
N LYS A 224 49.29 -45.39 30.28
CA LYS A 224 50.73 -45.27 30.02
C LYS A 224 51.48 -44.82 31.28
N THR A 225 50.97 -43.82 32.00
CA THR A 225 51.57 -43.33 33.25
C THR A 225 51.62 -44.42 34.31
N ARG A 226 50.54 -45.19 34.49
CA ARG A 226 50.51 -46.33 35.43
C ARG A 226 51.56 -47.39 35.06
N LEU A 227 51.65 -47.78 33.79
CA LEU A 227 52.65 -48.75 33.31
C LEU A 227 54.08 -48.22 33.48
N ALA A 228 54.32 -46.94 33.23
CA ALA A 228 55.63 -46.31 33.43
C ALA A 228 56.04 -46.33 34.91
N SER A 229 55.14 -46.01 35.83
CA SER A 229 55.42 -46.10 37.26
C SER A 229 55.73 -47.54 37.71
N GLN A 230 55.02 -48.54 37.18
CA GLN A 230 55.30 -49.96 37.47
C GLN A 230 56.66 -50.41 36.90
N TYR A 231 56.98 -49.98 35.68
CA TYR A 231 58.27 -50.24 35.05
C TYR A 231 59.42 -49.65 35.88
N ASP A 232 59.32 -48.38 36.28
CA ASP A 232 60.35 -47.70 37.07
C ASP A 232 60.57 -48.35 38.44
N ALA A 233 59.49 -48.83 39.09
CA ALA A 233 59.59 -49.55 40.35
C ALA A 233 60.36 -50.88 40.21
N ILE A 234 60.08 -51.65 39.14
CA ILE A 234 60.72 -52.95 38.90
C ILE A 234 62.18 -52.78 38.49
N VAL A 235 62.50 -51.82 37.61
CA VAL A 235 63.87 -51.59 37.14
C VAL A 235 64.78 -51.10 38.27
N LYS A 236 64.27 -50.25 39.18
CA LYS A 236 65.01 -49.83 40.38
C LYS A 236 65.27 -50.99 41.34
N ALA A 237 64.35 -51.94 41.46
CA ALA A 237 64.46 -53.08 42.36
C ALA A 237 65.35 -54.22 41.80
N THR A 238 65.33 -54.46 40.49
CA THR A 238 66.12 -55.53 39.85
C THR A 238 66.51 -55.17 38.42
N PRO A 239 67.79 -54.80 38.17
CA PRO A 239 68.30 -54.59 36.82
C PRO A 239 68.16 -55.88 35.99
N ASN A 240 67.60 -55.80 34.77
CA ASN A 240 67.38 -56.92 33.82
C ASN A 240 66.21 -57.91 34.12
N ASN A 241 65.13 -57.47 34.77
CA ASN A 241 63.94 -58.31 34.96
C ASN A 241 63.13 -58.53 33.64
N PRO A 242 62.77 -59.78 33.26
CA PRO A 242 61.90 -60.08 32.10
C PRO A 242 60.54 -59.39 32.13
N VAL A 243 59.96 -59.17 33.33
CA VAL A 243 58.69 -58.45 33.50
C VAL A 243 58.80 -56.99 33.06
N ALA A 244 59.96 -56.37 33.26
CA ALA A 244 60.22 -55.01 32.78
C ALA A 244 60.25 -54.95 31.25
N GLN A 245 60.71 -55.99 30.56
CA GLN A 245 60.66 -56.06 29.10
C GLN A 245 59.21 -56.13 28.58
N ASN A 246 58.34 -56.91 29.23
CA ASN A 246 56.92 -57.00 28.89
C ASN A 246 56.20 -55.65 29.11
N LEU A 247 56.47 -54.96 30.23
CA LEU A 247 55.92 -53.62 30.49
C LEU A 247 56.41 -52.60 29.47
N ARG A 248 57.67 -52.68 29.04
CA ARG A 248 58.21 -51.83 27.98
C ARG A 248 57.48 -52.06 26.66
N ALA A 249 57.26 -53.30 26.27
CA ALA A 249 56.49 -53.64 25.07
C ALA A 249 55.04 -53.11 25.16
N ALA A 250 54.38 -53.26 26.31
CA ALA A 250 53.05 -52.72 26.56
C ALA A 250 53.01 -51.18 26.47
N MET A 251 53.99 -50.48 27.04
CA MET A 251 54.12 -49.03 26.91
C MET A 251 54.34 -48.60 25.46
N THR A 252 55.12 -49.33 24.67
CA THR A 252 55.29 -49.05 23.23
C THR A 252 53.98 -49.24 22.47
N ALA A 253 53.21 -50.30 22.78
CA ALA A 253 51.90 -50.52 22.18
C ALA A 253 50.89 -49.41 22.52
N ILE A 254 50.83 -48.98 23.80
CA ILE A 254 49.99 -47.85 24.20
C ILE A 254 50.49 -46.55 23.56
N GLN A 255 51.80 -46.32 23.44
CA GLN A 255 52.33 -45.15 22.76
C GLN A 255 51.91 -45.10 21.29
N ALA A 256 51.93 -46.24 20.59
CA ALA A 256 51.44 -46.34 19.22
C ALA A 256 49.93 -46.05 19.14
N LYS A 257 49.15 -46.54 20.11
CA LYS A 257 47.71 -46.24 20.20
C LYS A 257 47.46 -44.75 20.46
N ILE A 258 48.18 -44.12 21.39
CA ILE A 258 48.12 -42.67 21.65
C ILE A 258 48.40 -41.89 20.36
N ALA A 259 49.49 -42.20 19.65
CA ALA A 259 49.82 -41.51 18.40
C ALA A 259 48.72 -41.67 17.33
N SER A 260 48.12 -42.87 17.23
CA SER A 260 47.00 -43.11 16.32
C SER A 260 45.74 -42.31 16.72
N THR A 261 45.43 -42.27 18.02
CA THR A 261 44.28 -41.54 18.57
C THR A 261 44.47 -40.03 18.41
N GLU A 262 45.68 -39.49 18.61
CA GLU A 262 45.99 -38.07 18.38
C GLU A 262 45.84 -37.68 16.90
N ALA A 263 46.30 -38.54 15.98
CA ALA A 263 46.13 -38.30 14.54
C ALA A 263 44.65 -38.28 14.15
N GLU A 264 43.87 -39.23 14.68
CA GLU A 264 42.42 -39.27 14.51
C GLU A 264 41.75 -38.03 15.14
N GLY A 265 42.15 -37.64 16.35
CA GLY A 265 41.68 -36.43 17.02
C GLY A 265 41.88 -35.15 16.20
N LYS A 266 43.04 -34.99 15.54
CA LYS A 266 43.27 -33.86 14.61
C LYS A 266 42.33 -33.87 13.40
N THR A 267 41.97 -35.05 12.88
CA THR A 267 40.98 -35.15 11.80
C THR A 267 39.57 -34.88 12.29
N LEU A 268 39.20 -35.40 13.47
CA LEU A 268 37.90 -35.19 14.10
C LEU A 268 37.71 -33.72 14.48
N SER A 269 38.72 -33.04 15.02
CA SER A 269 38.69 -31.61 15.33
C SER A 269 38.38 -30.75 14.10
N ARG A 270 39.06 -31.00 12.97
CA ARG A 270 38.76 -30.30 11.71
C ARG A 270 37.35 -30.60 11.21
N ARG A 271 36.87 -31.84 11.38
CA ARG A 271 35.51 -32.22 11.00
C ARG A 271 34.45 -31.57 11.90
N ALA A 272 34.71 -31.49 13.20
CA ALA A 272 33.88 -30.82 14.19
C ALA A 272 33.78 -29.32 13.90
N ALA A 273 34.90 -28.64 13.64
CA ALA A 273 34.90 -27.22 13.29
C ALA A 273 34.07 -26.91 12.02
N ARG A 274 34.18 -27.75 10.99
CA ARG A 274 33.38 -27.59 9.76
C ARG A 274 31.89 -27.90 9.98
N TYR A 275 31.58 -28.92 10.78
CA TYR A 275 30.20 -29.24 11.16
C TYR A 275 29.55 -28.10 11.96
N GLU A 276 30.29 -27.54 12.92
CA GLU A 276 29.85 -26.42 13.73
C GLU A 276 29.55 -25.20 12.86
N ALA A 277 30.43 -24.87 11.91
CA ALA A 277 30.20 -23.77 10.97
C ALA A 277 28.90 -23.94 10.16
N LEU A 278 28.63 -25.14 9.65
CA LEU A 278 27.38 -25.43 8.92
C LEU A 278 26.16 -25.37 9.83
N THR A 279 26.28 -25.85 11.06
CA THR A 279 25.20 -25.84 12.06
C THR A 279 24.86 -24.41 12.49
N VAL A 280 25.87 -23.57 12.72
CA VAL A 280 25.71 -22.16 13.04
C VAL A 280 25.06 -21.40 11.87
N ALA A 281 25.50 -21.66 10.63
CA ALA A 281 24.90 -21.04 9.44
C ALA A 281 23.40 -21.35 9.34
N ARG A 282 23.04 -22.64 9.45
CA ARG A 282 21.65 -23.12 9.49
C ARG A 282 20.85 -22.48 10.62
N ASN A 283 21.40 -22.43 11.84
CA ASN A 283 20.71 -21.86 13.00
C ASN A 283 20.50 -20.35 12.88
N ASN A 284 21.46 -19.63 12.30
CA ASN A 284 21.31 -18.21 11.99
C ASN A 284 20.18 -17.99 10.98
N ASP A 285 20.11 -18.82 9.93
CA ASP A 285 19.05 -18.72 8.93
C ASP A 285 17.66 -19.05 9.53
N VAL A 286 17.56 -20.01 10.46
CA VAL A 286 16.32 -20.27 11.21
C VAL A 286 15.92 -19.09 12.09
N ALA A 287 16.87 -18.47 12.79
CA ALA A 287 16.60 -17.29 13.61
C ALA A 287 16.12 -16.12 12.75
N LEU A 288 16.78 -15.89 11.62
CA LEU A 288 16.41 -14.84 10.67
C LEU A 288 15.05 -15.10 10.02
N LEU A 289 14.70 -16.36 9.73
CA LEU A 289 13.38 -16.72 9.20
C LEU A 289 12.26 -16.32 10.18
N ARG A 290 12.44 -16.57 11.48
CA ARG A 290 11.46 -16.16 12.53
C ARG A 290 11.30 -14.64 12.61
N GLU A 291 12.39 -13.90 12.47
CA GLU A 291 12.35 -12.43 12.41
C GLU A 291 11.57 -11.97 11.17
N ILE A 292 11.82 -12.57 10.00
CA ILE A 292 11.12 -12.25 8.76
C ILE A 292 9.63 -12.61 8.86
N GLU A 293 9.26 -13.73 9.47
CA GLU A 293 7.85 -14.07 9.72
C GLU A 293 7.15 -12.99 10.53
N THR A 294 7.81 -12.46 11.56
CA THR A 294 7.31 -11.32 12.34
C THR A 294 7.18 -10.07 11.48
N ALA A 295 8.17 -9.78 10.63
CA ALA A 295 8.12 -8.65 9.69
C ALA A 295 7.00 -8.81 8.64
N VAL A 296 6.73 -10.02 8.15
CA VAL A 296 5.61 -10.33 7.25
C VAL A 296 4.28 -10.09 7.96
N GLN A 297 4.11 -10.55 9.19
CA GLN A 297 2.91 -10.28 9.98
C GLN A 297 2.70 -8.78 10.21
N GLN A 298 3.77 -8.04 10.55
CA GLN A 298 3.70 -6.59 10.70
C GLN A 298 3.37 -5.90 9.37
N ALA A 299 3.93 -6.34 8.25
CA ALA A 299 3.60 -5.83 6.92
C ALA A 299 2.12 -6.05 6.59
N GLN A 300 1.57 -7.24 6.89
CA GLN A 300 0.14 -7.53 6.72
C GLN A 300 -0.72 -6.59 7.57
N LEU A 301 -0.37 -6.43 8.85
CA LEU A 301 -1.08 -5.51 9.74
C LEU A 301 -1.03 -4.07 9.24
N ASN A 302 0.12 -3.61 8.75
CA ASN A 302 0.28 -2.26 8.20
C ASN A 302 -0.49 -2.08 6.89
N ALA A 303 -0.53 -3.10 6.02
CA ALA A 303 -1.36 -3.09 4.82
C ALA A 303 -2.86 -2.98 5.17
N MET A 304 -3.33 -3.76 6.15
CA MET A 304 -4.71 -3.71 6.62
C MET A 304 -5.08 -2.35 7.24
N LYS A 305 -4.14 -1.74 8.00
CA LYS A 305 -4.33 -0.42 8.65
C LYS A 305 -4.44 0.74 7.66
N ASN A 306 -3.67 0.72 6.58
CA ASN A 306 -3.60 1.84 5.65
C ASN A 306 -4.64 1.78 4.52
N LYS A 307 -5.47 0.74 4.50
CA LYS A 307 -6.53 0.54 3.51
C LYS A 307 -7.67 1.55 3.66
N TYR A 308 -8.04 2.19 2.55
CA TYR A 308 -9.22 3.04 2.48
C TYR A 308 -10.48 2.23 2.15
N TYR A 309 -11.58 2.50 2.82
CA TYR A 309 -12.89 1.89 2.57
C TYR A 309 -13.81 2.95 2.01
N LEU A 310 -14.50 2.65 0.92
CA LEU A 310 -15.45 3.54 0.28
C LEU A 310 -16.84 2.92 0.40
N ASN A 311 -17.75 3.64 1.06
CA ASN A 311 -19.15 3.28 1.17
C ASN A 311 -20.02 4.29 0.43
N ILE A 312 -20.96 3.78 -0.37
CA ILE A 312 -21.97 4.58 -1.06
C ILE A 312 -23.11 4.82 -0.07
N ILE A 313 -23.35 6.08 0.30
CA ILE A 313 -24.44 6.49 1.19
C ILE A 313 -25.73 6.60 0.40
N SER A 314 -25.66 7.20 -0.79
CA SER A 314 -26.79 7.33 -1.70
C SER A 314 -26.34 7.10 -3.14
N ALA A 315 -27.12 6.29 -3.86
CA ALA A 315 -26.91 6.05 -5.28
C ALA A 315 -27.27 7.31 -6.11
N PRO A 316 -26.77 7.43 -7.35
CA PRO A 316 -27.11 8.53 -8.24
C PRO A 316 -28.61 8.73 -8.40
N SER A 317 -29.08 9.96 -8.16
CA SER A 317 -30.48 10.32 -8.34
C SER A 317 -30.83 10.57 -9.81
N SER A 318 -32.08 10.29 -10.18
CA SER A 318 -32.62 10.64 -11.51
C SER A 318 -33.72 11.69 -11.34
N PRO A 319 -33.40 12.99 -11.38
CA PRO A 319 -34.38 14.04 -11.14
C PRO A 319 -35.47 14.05 -12.20
N ARG A 320 -36.73 14.25 -11.78
CA ARG A 320 -37.88 14.41 -12.69
C ARG A 320 -38.10 15.85 -13.14
N ALA A 321 -37.49 16.81 -12.46
CA ALA A 321 -37.57 18.24 -12.77
C ALA A 321 -36.16 18.83 -12.95
N PRO A 322 -35.99 19.81 -13.85
CA PRO A 322 -34.72 20.51 -14.01
C PRO A 322 -34.45 21.43 -12.81
N GLU A 323 -33.24 21.38 -12.30
CA GLU A 323 -32.80 22.20 -11.14
C GLU A 323 -32.16 23.53 -11.60
N LEU A 324 -31.59 23.54 -12.81
CA LEU A 324 -30.89 24.69 -13.37
C LEU A 324 -31.40 25.04 -14.78
N PRO A 325 -31.21 26.30 -15.23
CA PRO A 325 -30.80 27.45 -14.43
C PRO A 325 -31.95 27.92 -13.53
N ARG A 326 -31.63 28.53 -12.38
CA ARG A 326 -32.62 29.19 -11.51
C ARG A 326 -33.09 30.49 -12.18
N ARG A 327 -34.00 30.35 -13.15
CA ARG A 327 -34.39 31.41 -14.10
C ARG A 327 -34.83 32.70 -13.39
N LEU A 328 -35.65 32.58 -12.35
CA LEU A 328 -36.17 33.73 -11.61
C LEU A 328 -35.08 34.47 -10.83
N GLU A 329 -34.15 33.74 -10.20
CA GLU A 329 -33.04 34.34 -9.46
C GLU A 329 -32.11 35.12 -10.40
N TRP A 330 -31.79 34.56 -11.57
CA TRP A 330 -30.96 35.24 -12.57
C TRP A 330 -31.65 36.48 -13.16
N ILE A 331 -32.94 36.39 -13.49
CA ILE A 331 -33.71 37.54 -14.01
C ILE A 331 -33.75 38.66 -12.96
N ALA A 332 -34.06 38.32 -11.69
CA ALA A 332 -34.07 39.30 -10.60
C ALA A 332 -32.68 39.91 -10.35
N GLY A 333 -31.61 39.09 -10.42
CA GLY A 333 -30.24 39.55 -10.25
C GLY A 333 -29.80 40.54 -11.33
N VAL A 334 -30.07 40.25 -12.60
CA VAL A 334 -29.80 41.18 -13.71
C VAL A 334 -30.60 42.47 -13.56
N PHE A 335 -31.87 42.36 -13.17
CA PHE A 335 -32.72 43.51 -12.93
C PHE A 335 -32.16 44.42 -11.82
N LEU A 336 -31.78 43.86 -10.67
CA LEU A 336 -31.19 44.62 -9.57
C LEU A 336 -29.82 45.22 -9.97
N ALA A 337 -28.96 44.46 -10.63
CA ALA A 337 -27.65 44.94 -11.05
C ALA A 337 -27.75 46.12 -12.02
N THR A 338 -28.66 46.03 -13.00
CA THR A 338 -28.90 47.11 -13.97
C THR A 338 -29.55 48.33 -13.30
N LEU A 339 -30.41 48.15 -12.30
CA LEU A 339 -30.96 49.25 -11.49
C LEU A 339 -29.89 49.97 -10.67
N VAL A 340 -28.99 49.23 -10.02
CA VAL A 340 -27.88 49.81 -9.26
C VAL A 340 -26.95 50.59 -10.20
N LEU A 341 -26.59 49.99 -11.33
CA LEU A 341 -25.71 50.62 -12.32
C LEU A 341 -26.33 51.89 -12.91
N TRP A 342 -27.65 51.89 -13.14
CA TRP A 342 -28.37 53.10 -13.51
C TRP A 342 -28.39 54.14 -12.39
N GLY A 343 -28.52 53.72 -11.13
CA GLY A 343 -28.44 54.61 -9.97
C GLY A 343 -27.07 55.27 -9.80
N LEU A 344 -25.99 54.58 -10.13
CA LEU A 344 -24.61 55.09 -10.05
C LEU A 344 -24.25 56.05 -11.19
N LEU A 345 -24.82 55.86 -12.38
CA LEU A 345 -24.56 56.67 -13.57
C LEU A 345 -25.47 57.92 -13.67
N ARG A 346 -26.36 58.12 -12.69
CA ARG A 346 -27.34 59.20 -12.64
C ARG A 346 -26.87 60.38 -11.79
#